data_AF-A0A7V4FGI3-F1
#
_entry.id   AF-A0A7V4FGI3-F1
#
_cell.length_a   1.000
_cell.length_b   1.000
_cell.length_c   1.000
_cell.angle_alpha   90.00
_cell.angle_beta   90.00
_cell.angle_gamma   90.00
#
_symmetry.space_group_name_H-M   'P 1'
#
loop_
_entity.id
_entity.type
_entity.pdbx_description
1 polymer ?
#
loop_
_entity_poly.entity_id
_entity_poly.type
_entity_poly.pdbx_seq_one_letter_code
_entity_poly.pdbx_strand_id
1 'polypeptide(L)'
;MFKGEKELFEGTWIYDKWDWQEYPVIRIDLTDVDSSDIQTLKAEINNILKNQANELGVNVEFEDILSGNFRKLINEAYRKYSKQVVVLVDEYEKPVLDNVTNKGKAEEIRKLLRSFYSVLKAQMDKIRFLLITGLTKFTKMDVF
;
A
#
# COMPACT_ATOMS: atom_id res chain seq x y z
N MET A 1 7.99 -14.39 -4.67
CA MET A 1 8.08 -14.01 -6.10
C MET A 1 8.75 -12.65 -6.31
N PHE A 2 8.12 -11.52 -5.95
CA PHE A 2 8.66 -10.18 -6.28
C PHE A 2 9.92 -9.77 -5.51
N LYS A 3 10.16 -10.37 -4.34
CA LYS A 3 11.41 -10.24 -3.58
C LYS A 3 12.55 -11.16 -4.05
N GLY A 4 12.37 -11.91 -5.16
CA GLY A 4 13.42 -12.79 -5.69
C GLY A 4 13.69 -14.07 -4.88
N GLU A 5 12.95 -14.33 -3.80
CA GLU A 5 13.09 -15.51 -2.92
C GLU A 5 12.67 -16.82 -3.60
N LYS A 6 13.45 -17.28 -4.59
CA LYS A 6 13.18 -18.46 -5.43
C LYS A 6 13.04 -19.74 -4.62
N GLU A 7 13.89 -19.91 -3.61
CA GLU A 7 13.98 -21.11 -2.77
C GLU A 7 12.66 -21.40 -2.03
N LEU A 8 11.89 -20.37 -1.67
CA LEU A 8 10.58 -20.53 -1.03
C LEU A 8 9.51 -21.20 -1.92
N PHE A 9 9.79 -21.34 -3.22
CA PHE A 9 8.84 -21.86 -4.20
C PHE A 9 9.30 -23.19 -4.81
N GLU A 10 10.31 -23.85 -4.24
CA GLU A 10 10.77 -25.17 -4.70
C GLU A 10 9.64 -26.19 -4.68
N GLY A 11 9.54 -27.00 -5.74
CA GLY A 11 8.47 -27.99 -5.91
C GLY A 11 7.11 -27.43 -6.33
N THR A 12 6.95 -26.10 -6.45
CA THR A 12 5.73 -25.49 -6.98
C THR A 12 5.80 -25.33 -8.51
N TRP A 13 4.64 -25.25 -9.17
CA TRP A 13 4.57 -25.07 -10.63
C TRP A 13 5.33 -23.83 -11.14
N ILE A 14 5.46 -22.79 -10.31
CA ILE A 14 6.04 -21.51 -10.70
C ILE A 14 7.57 -21.49 -10.65
N TYR A 15 8.19 -22.50 -10.02
CA TYR A 15 9.61 -22.55 -9.73
C TYR A 15 10.50 -22.32 -10.96
N ASP A 16 10.24 -23.02 -12.06
CA ASP A 16 11.01 -22.90 -13.32
C ASP A 16 10.29 -22.05 -14.38
N LYS A 17 9.16 -21.44 -14.02
CA LYS A 17 8.31 -20.67 -14.93
C LYS A 17 8.39 -19.17 -14.71
N TRP A 18 9.10 -18.74 -13.68
CA TRP A 18 9.26 -17.33 -13.34
C TRP A 18 10.71 -16.87 -13.45
N ASP A 19 10.90 -15.62 -13.88
CA ASP A 19 12.22 -15.01 -14.11
C ASP A 19 12.93 -14.57 -12.80
N TRP A 20 12.33 -14.84 -11.63
CA TRP A 20 12.81 -14.52 -10.26
C TRP A 20 13.44 -13.13 -10.07
N GLN A 21 13.14 -12.20 -10.96
CA GLN A 21 13.66 -10.85 -10.92
C GLN A 21 13.11 -10.11 -9.70
N GLU A 22 14.00 -9.44 -8.97
CA GLU A 22 13.63 -8.60 -7.83
C GLU A 22 13.02 -7.27 -8.27
N TYR A 23 11.99 -6.85 -7.55
CA TYR A 23 11.31 -5.57 -7.72
C TYR A 23 11.24 -4.83 -6.38
N PRO A 24 11.27 -3.49 -6.38
CA PRO A 24 10.90 -2.74 -5.18
C PRO A 24 9.44 -3.05 -4.83
N VAL A 25 9.20 -3.46 -3.59
CA VAL A 25 7.86 -3.78 -3.07
C VAL A 25 7.51 -2.78 -1.98
N ILE A 26 6.35 -2.15 -2.10
CA ILE A 26 5.73 -1.36 -1.03
C ILE A 26 4.52 -2.15 -0.52
N ARG A 27 4.58 -2.57 0.74
CA ARG A 27 3.47 -3.22 1.44
C ARG A 27 2.81 -2.23 2.40
N ILE A 28 1.50 -2.04 2.24
CA ILE A 28 0.65 -1.27 3.14
C ILE A 28 -0.30 -2.26 3.80
N ASP A 29 -0.06 -2.58 5.07
CA ASP A 29 -0.90 -3.51 5.84
C ASP A 29 -1.71 -2.72 6.86
N LEU A 30 -3.04 -2.73 6.74
CA LEU A 30 -3.93 -2.00 7.63
C LEU A 30 -4.55 -2.87 8.73
N THR A 31 -4.14 -4.14 8.86
CA THR A 31 -4.77 -5.13 9.76
C THR A 31 -4.76 -4.71 11.22
N ASP A 32 -3.68 -4.07 11.68
CA ASP A 32 -3.47 -3.67 13.08
C ASP A 32 -3.42 -2.15 13.28
N VAL A 33 -3.95 -1.38 12.33
CA VAL A 33 -3.96 0.08 12.40
C VAL A 33 -5.08 0.59 13.30
N ASP A 34 -4.72 1.47 14.25
CA ASP A 34 -5.72 2.15 15.07
C ASP A 34 -6.47 3.21 14.24
N SER A 35 -7.78 2.99 14.08
CA SER A 35 -8.71 3.88 13.39
C SER A 35 -9.68 4.57 14.36
N SER A 36 -9.37 4.61 15.66
CA SER A 36 -10.13 5.26 16.73
C SER A 36 -10.24 6.79 16.59
N ASP A 37 -9.31 7.41 15.88
CA ASP A 37 -9.29 8.83 15.53
C ASP A 37 -8.65 9.06 14.14
N ILE A 38 -9.04 10.12 13.46
CA ILE A 38 -8.55 10.42 12.10
C ILE A 38 -7.08 10.84 12.09
N GLN A 39 -6.58 11.51 13.13
CA GLN A 39 -5.18 11.89 13.23
C GLN A 39 -4.32 10.69 13.61
N THR A 40 -4.82 9.83 14.50
CA THR A 40 -4.18 8.54 14.80
C THR A 40 -4.04 7.69 13.53
N LEU A 41 -5.12 7.49 12.78
CA LEU A 41 -5.09 6.76 11.51
C LEU A 41 -4.06 7.35 10.53
N LYS A 42 -3.99 8.68 10.45
CA LYS A 42 -2.98 9.34 9.60
C LYS A 42 -1.56 9.04 10.07
N ALA A 43 -1.30 9.14 11.36
CA ALA A 43 0.02 8.88 11.92
C ALA A 43 0.46 7.43 11.67
N GLU A 44 -0.43 6.47 11.89
CA GLU A 44 -0.20 5.04 11.64
C GLU A 44 0.15 4.76 10.17
N ILE A 45 -0.66 5.27 9.23
CA ILE A 45 -0.36 5.12 7.79
C ILE A 45 0.98 5.78 7.44
N ASN A 46 1.28 6.95 8.02
CA ASN A 46 2.56 7.62 7.76
C ASN A 46 3.75 6.81 8.30
N ASN A 47 3.60 6.15 9.44
CA ASN A 47 4.61 5.26 10.01
C ASN A 47 4.84 4.04 9.11
N ILE A 48 3.78 3.45 8.56
CA ILE A 48 3.89 2.39 7.54
C ILE A 48 4.72 2.88 6.36
N LEU A 49 4.43 4.05 5.80
CA LEU A 49 5.18 4.60 4.67
C LEU A 49 6.66 4.85 5.00
N LYS A 50 6.96 5.35 6.21
CA LYS A 50 8.33 5.55 6.69
C LYS A 50 9.09 4.23 6.81
N ASN A 51 8.45 3.20 7.35
CA ASN A 51 9.04 1.87 7.45
C ASN A 51 9.35 1.31 6.07
N GLN A 52 8.41 1.43 5.12
CA GLN A 52 8.63 1.03 3.73
C GLN A 52 9.76 1.82 3.06
N ALA A 53 9.88 3.13 3.33
CA ALA A 53 11.01 3.93 2.84
C ALA A 53 12.35 3.41 3.38
N ASN A 54 12.40 3.09 4.68
CA ASN A 54 13.59 2.54 5.32
C ASN A 54 13.96 1.15 4.77
N GLU A 55 12.99 0.26 4.62
CA GLU A 55 13.20 -1.09 4.04
C GLU A 55 13.72 -1.02 2.60
N LEU A 56 13.20 -0.08 1.80
CA LEU A 56 13.67 0.18 0.44
C LEU A 56 14.96 1.03 0.41
N GLY A 57 15.43 1.51 1.55
CA GLY A 57 16.56 2.44 1.69
C GLY A 57 16.42 3.69 0.80
N VAL A 58 15.22 4.24 0.70
CA VAL A 58 14.94 5.47 -0.05
C VAL A 58 14.72 6.63 0.91
N ASN A 59 15.25 7.79 0.56
CA ASN A 59 15.11 9.00 1.35
C ASN A 59 13.87 9.76 0.89
N VAL A 60 12.84 9.80 1.74
CA VAL A 60 11.61 10.52 1.49
C VAL A 60 11.45 11.60 2.56
N GLU A 61 11.23 12.83 2.13
CA GLU A 61 10.82 13.92 3.02
C GLU A 61 9.31 13.81 3.28
N PHE A 62 8.97 13.36 4.49
CA PHE A 62 7.59 13.16 4.93
C PHE A 62 6.98 14.46 5.47
N GLU A 63 5.80 14.79 4.95
CA GLU A 63 4.98 15.94 5.33
C GLU A 63 3.65 15.49 5.95
N ASP A 64 2.75 16.42 6.27
CA ASP A 64 1.43 16.11 6.83
C ASP A 64 0.47 15.48 5.81
N ILE A 65 0.77 15.58 4.51
CA ILE A 65 -0.10 15.12 3.43
C ILE A 65 0.24 13.67 3.05
N LEU A 66 -0.54 12.71 3.56
CA LEU A 66 -0.34 11.27 3.30
C LEU A 66 -0.23 10.88 1.83
N SER A 67 -1.12 11.40 0.98
CA SER A 67 -1.10 11.10 -0.46
C SER A 67 0.15 11.67 -1.14
N GLY A 68 0.68 12.79 -0.65
CA GLY A 68 1.96 13.35 -1.07
C GLY A 68 3.11 12.41 -0.71
N ASN A 69 3.16 11.95 0.54
CA ASN A 69 4.20 11.05 1.03
C ASN A 69 4.20 9.72 0.27
N PHE A 70 3.02 9.13 0.03
CA PHE A 70 2.93 7.88 -0.71
C PHE A 70 3.41 8.03 -2.15
N ARG A 71 3.08 9.16 -2.80
CA ARG A 71 3.57 9.48 -4.15
C ARG A 71 5.09 9.64 -4.18
N LYS A 72 5.66 10.36 -3.20
CA LYS A 72 7.12 10.51 -3.06
C LYS A 72 7.78 9.14 -2.89
N LEU A 73 7.24 8.27 -2.03
CA LEU A 73 7.75 6.92 -1.82
C LEU A 73 7.79 6.10 -3.13
N ILE A 74 6.69 6.07 -3.90
CA ILE A 74 6.64 5.36 -5.19
C ILE A 74 7.68 5.94 -6.17
N ASN A 75 7.79 7.26 -6.26
CA ASN A 75 8.75 7.93 -7.15
C ASN A 75 10.20 7.61 -6.78
N GLU A 76 10.53 7.67 -5.50
CA GLU A 76 11.87 7.41 -5.01
C GLU A 76 12.27 5.94 -5.18
N ALA A 77 11.34 5.01 -4.92
CA ALA A 77 11.54 3.59 -5.20
C ALA A 77 11.76 3.34 -6.70
N TYR A 78 10.90 3.91 -7.56
CA TYR A 78 11.06 3.79 -9.00
C TYR A 78 12.42 4.32 -9.49
N ARG A 79 12.83 5.50 -8.99
CA ARG A 79 14.10 6.14 -9.34
C ARG A 79 15.31 5.34 -8.87
N LYS A 80 15.34 4.91 -7.61
CA LYS A 80 16.48 4.19 -7.02
C LYS A 80 16.71 2.85 -7.72
N TYR A 81 15.65 2.10 -7.98
CA TYR A 81 15.76 0.75 -8.53
C TYR A 81 15.68 0.70 -10.05
N SER A 82 15.37 1.82 -10.71
CA SER A 82 15.13 1.91 -12.17
C SER A 82 14.17 0.82 -12.67
N LYS A 83 13.17 0.50 -11.86
CA LYS A 83 12.19 -0.56 -12.08
C LYS A 83 10.82 -0.10 -11.59
N GLN A 84 9.78 -0.54 -12.29
CA GLN A 84 8.41 -0.39 -11.82
C GLN A 84 8.21 -1.06 -10.45
N VAL A 85 7.38 -0.44 -9.62
CA VAL A 85 7.15 -0.78 -8.22
C VAL A 85 5.98 -1.74 -8.08
N VAL A 86 6.12 -2.71 -7.18
CA VAL A 86 5.03 -3.60 -6.77
C VAL A 86 4.38 -2.99 -5.54
N VAL A 87 3.06 -2.82 -5.57
CA VAL A 87 2.30 -2.29 -4.44
C VAL A 87 1.32 -3.35 -3.94
N LEU A 88 1.40 -3.67 -2.66
CA LEU A 88 0.52 -4.61 -1.98
C LEU A 88 -0.23 -3.84 -0.90
N VAL A 89 -1.56 -3.83 -0.95
CA VAL A 89 -2.41 -3.20 0.07
C VAL A 89 -3.25 -4.27 0.73
N ASP A 90 -2.98 -4.54 2.00
CA ASP A 90 -3.73 -5.49 2.81
C ASP A 90 -4.75 -4.77 3.70
N GLU A 91 -5.90 -5.41 3.88
CA GLU A 91 -7.02 -4.91 4.66
C GLU A 91 -7.47 -3.47 4.37
N TYR A 92 -7.58 -3.13 3.07
CA TYR A 92 -7.80 -1.75 2.63
C TYR A 92 -9.11 -1.10 3.14
N GLU A 93 -10.13 -1.90 3.46
CA GLU A 93 -11.42 -1.41 3.98
C GLU A 93 -11.48 -1.38 5.50
N LYS A 94 -10.56 -2.06 6.19
CA LYS A 94 -10.68 -2.34 7.62
C LYS A 94 -10.90 -1.07 8.47
N PRO A 95 -10.15 0.04 8.28
CA PRO A 95 -10.40 1.25 9.07
C PRO A 95 -11.82 1.82 8.92
N VAL A 96 -12.45 1.63 7.76
CA VAL A 96 -13.85 2.03 7.53
C VAL A 96 -14.80 1.06 8.21
N LEU A 97 -14.54 -0.25 8.11
CA LEU A 97 -15.37 -1.31 8.68
C LEU A 97 -15.39 -1.26 10.21
N ASP A 98 -14.24 -1.03 10.83
CA ASP A 98 -14.12 -0.89 12.30
C ASP A 98 -14.96 0.28 12.85
N ASN A 99 -15.28 1.25 11.99
CA ASN A 99 -16.03 2.45 12.34
C ASN A 99 -17.43 2.51 11.71
N VAL A 100 -17.92 1.41 11.12
CA VAL A 100 -19.18 1.40 10.34
C VAL A 100 -20.42 1.86 11.13
N THR A 101 -20.41 1.67 12.45
CA THR A 101 -21.50 2.08 13.34
C THR A 101 -21.57 3.60 13.54
N ASN A 102 -20.46 4.30 13.34
CA ASN A 102 -20.38 5.77 13.37
C ASN A 102 -20.26 6.32 11.95
N LYS A 103 -21.42 6.64 11.34
CA LYS A 103 -21.49 7.10 9.94
C LYS A 103 -20.61 8.32 9.64
N GLY A 104 -20.55 9.30 10.54
CA GLY A 104 -19.77 10.52 10.34
C GLY A 104 -18.27 10.21 10.27
N LYS A 105 -17.78 9.45 11.24
CA LYS A 105 -16.38 9.04 11.29
C LYS A 105 -15.99 8.10 10.15
N ALA A 106 -16.84 7.13 9.82
CA ALA A 106 -16.62 6.24 8.68
C ALA A 106 -16.49 7.04 7.37
N GLU A 107 -17.25 8.13 7.20
CA GLU A 107 -17.17 8.97 6.01
C GLU A 107 -15.87 9.79 5.95
N GLU A 108 -15.41 10.33 7.09
CA GLU A 108 -14.11 11.00 7.17
C GLU A 108 -12.95 10.06 6.83
N ILE A 109 -12.98 8.83 7.36
CA ILE A 109 -12.00 7.78 7.06
C ILE A 109 -12.05 7.41 5.57
N ARG A 110 -13.24 7.20 5.00
CA ARG A 110 -13.40 6.93 3.55
C ARG A 110 -12.80 8.05 2.71
N LYS A 111 -13.03 9.31 3.07
CA LYS A 111 -12.49 10.46 2.35
C LYS A 111 -10.96 10.49 2.40
N LEU A 112 -10.38 10.22 3.57
CA LEU A 112 -8.93 10.11 3.75
C LEU A 112 -8.34 9.00 2.87
N LEU A 113 -8.88 7.79 2.99
CA LEU A 113 -8.40 6.62 2.25
C LEU A 113 -8.58 6.78 0.74
N ARG A 114 -9.70 7.36 0.28
CA ARG A 114 -9.90 7.68 -1.15
C ARG A 114 -8.81 8.61 -1.67
N SER A 115 -8.46 9.66 -0.92
CA SER A 115 -7.37 10.57 -1.28
C SER A 115 -6.02 9.84 -1.32
N PHE A 116 -5.75 9.02 -0.31
CA PHE A 116 -4.53 8.21 -0.21
C PHE A 116 -4.38 7.25 -1.40
N TYR A 117 -5.41 6.46 -1.71
CA TYR A 117 -5.37 5.48 -2.80
C TYR A 117 -5.45 6.09 -4.20
N SER A 118 -5.94 7.33 -4.34
CA SER A 118 -5.94 8.04 -5.64
C SER A 118 -4.53 8.16 -6.25
N VAL A 119 -3.49 8.13 -5.41
CA VAL A 119 -2.08 8.12 -5.82
C VAL A 119 -1.77 6.93 -6.73
N LEU A 120 -2.36 5.76 -6.47
CA LEU A 120 -2.12 4.54 -7.26
C LEU A 120 -2.53 4.74 -8.71
N LYS A 121 -3.69 5.34 -8.95
CA LYS A 121 -4.15 5.71 -10.30
C LYS A 121 -3.20 6.69 -10.96
N ALA A 122 -2.78 7.71 -10.22
CA ALA A 122 -1.92 8.76 -10.74
C ALA A 122 -0.48 8.29 -11.03
N GLN A 123 -0.04 7.16 -10.49
CA GLN A 123 1.31 6.61 -10.66
C GLN A 123 1.31 5.25 -11.39
N MET A 124 0.23 4.94 -12.12
CA MET A 124 0.04 3.63 -12.77
C MET A 124 1.18 3.27 -13.73
N ASP A 125 1.79 4.27 -14.39
CA ASP A 125 2.96 4.10 -15.27
C ASP A 125 4.20 3.57 -14.54
N LYS A 126 4.31 3.82 -13.23
CA LYS A 126 5.42 3.39 -12.38
C LYS A 126 5.11 2.12 -11.59
N ILE A 127 3.88 1.62 -11.65
CA ILE A 127 3.45 0.43 -10.92
C ILE A 127 3.48 -0.77 -11.86
N ARG A 128 4.21 -1.81 -11.46
CA ARG A 128 4.26 -3.08 -12.18
C ARG A 128 3.05 -3.94 -11.88
N PHE A 129 2.69 -3.98 -10.60
CA PHE A 129 1.68 -4.88 -10.06
C PHE A 129 1.05 -4.23 -8.83
N LEU A 130 -0.28 -4.27 -8.77
CA LEU A 130 -1.07 -3.81 -7.65
C LEU A 130 -1.96 -4.96 -7.18
N LEU A 131 -1.80 -5.37 -5.92
CA LEU A 131 -2.71 -6.30 -5.25
C LEU A 131 -3.37 -5.59 -4.08
N ILE A 132 -4.68 -5.75 -3.97
CA ILE A 132 -5.47 -5.19 -2.87
C ILE A 132 -6.29 -6.35 -2.26
N THR A 133 -6.21 -6.54 -0.96
CA THR A 133 -6.94 -7.54 -0.18
C THR A 133 -7.78 -6.89 0.92
N GLY A 134 -8.85 -7.55 1.34
CA GLY A 134 -9.70 -7.10 2.45
C GLY A 134 -10.65 -8.17 2.96
N LEU A 135 -11.17 -7.98 4.18
CA LEU A 135 -12.09 -8.90 4.88
C LEU A 135 -13.41 -9.16 4.13
N THR A 136 -13.90 -8.23 3.31
CA THR A 136 -15.24 -8.33 2.71
C THR A 136 -15.23 -8.92 1.31
N LYS A 137 -15.88 -10.07 1.11
CA LYS A 137 -16.21 -10.62 -0.24
C LYS A 137 -17.25 -9.80 -1.02
N PHE A 138 -17.82 -8.75 -0.42
CA PHE A 138 -18.78 -7.84 -1.06
C PHE A 138 -18.72 -6.47 -0.38
N THR A 139 -18.28 -5.42 -1.09
CA THR A 139 -19.10 -4.21 -1.35
C THR A 139 -18.34 -3.23 -2.24
N LYS A 140 -19.10 -2.52 -3.08
CA LYS A 140 -18.69 -1.46 -4.00
C LYS A 140 -18.05 -0.27 -3.29
N MET A 141 -16.82 -0.38 -2.79
CA MET A 141 -15.95 0.78 -2.80
C MET A 141 -15.34 0.84 -4.18
N ASP A 142 -15.82 1.78 -4.99
CA ASP A 142 -15.19 2.09 -6.27
C ASP A 142 -13.79 2.61 -5.97
N VAL A 143 -12.83 1.68 -6.06
CA VAL A 143 -11.41 1.98 -6.17
C VAL A 143 -11.12 2.53 -7.59
N PHE A 144 -12.13 2.58 -8.48
CA PHE A 144 -12.07 3.10 -9.85
C PHE A 144 -12.97 4.33 -10.05
#